data_AF-A0A7S1UMJ3-F1
#
_entry.id   AF-A0A7S1UMJ3-F1
#
_cell.length_a   1.000
_cell.length_b   1.000
_cell.length_c   1.000
_cell.angle_alpha   90.00
_cell.angle_beta   90.00
_cell.angle_gamma   90.00
#
_symmetry.space_group_name_H-M   'P 1'
#
loop_
_entity.id
_entity.type
_entity.pdbx_description
1 polymer ?
#
loop_
_entity_poly.entity_id
_entity_poly.type
_entity_poly.pdbx_seq_one_letter_code
_entity_poly.pdbx_strand_id
1 'polypeptide(L)'
;SETVIRLNGYDDGPYETGTNVYTKEPLAIVARDDDPFFADFVNWVLLGLLTAEEMGITQRDADSFPKVTAFAFGEDYHFMLSDAIRAVGNYGEMYARHLEDIIPRDGLNLLNSGADPIIIIILILIWLYLLITGWKSTQRR
;
A
#
# COMPACT_ATOMS: atom_id res chain seq x y z
N SER A 1 6.32 16.63 -15.01
CA SER A 1 7.37 17.54 -14.48
C SER A 1 8.50 17.63 -15.50
N GLU A 2 9.28 18.71 -15.49
CA GLU A 2 10.46 18.84 -16.36
C GLU A 2 11.40 17.65 -16.25
N THR A 3 11.68 17.24 -15.01
CA THR A 3 12.62 16.16 -14.66
C THR A 3 12.29 14.87 -15.39
N VAL A 4 11.01 14.49 -15.45
CA VAL A 4 10.57 13.27 -16.16
C VAL A 4 10.81 13.37 -17.67
N ILE A 5 10.59 14.54 -18.26
CA ILE A 5 10.75 14.76 -19.71
C ILE A 5 12.23 14.71 -20.09
N ARG A 6 13.09 15.35 -19.29
CA ARG A 6 14.55 15.31 -19.48
C ARG A 6 15.11 13.90 -19.29
N LEU A 7 14.71 13.19 -18.23
CA LEU A 7 15.15 11.80 -17.98
C LEU A 7 14.80 10.82 -19.11
N ASN A 8 13.72 11.09 -19.86
CA ASN A 8 13.27 10.26 -20.98
C ASN A 8 13.90 10.65 -22.33
N GLY A 9 15.02 11.40 -22.33
CA GLY A 9 15.85 11.65 -23.51
C GLY A 9 15.45 12.88 -24.33
N TYR A 10 14.62 13.77 -23.78
CA TYR A 10 14.36 15.08 -24.38
C TYR A 10 15.30 16.13 -23.79
N ASP A 11 16.59 15.98 -24.09
CA ASP A 11 17.66 16.75 -23.45
C ASP A 11 17.71 18.21 -23.96
N ASP A 12 17.40 18.41 -25.24
CA ASP A 12 17.55 19.71 -25.91
C ASP A 12 16.24 20.17 -26.54
N GLY A 13 15.76 21.35 -26.10
CA GLY A 13 14.62 22.05 -26.71
C GLY A 13 13.56 22.53 -25.71
N PRO A 14 12.67 23.45 -26.14
CA PRO A 14 11.50 23.86 -25.38
C PRO A 14 10.47 22.73 -25.37
N TYR A 15 9.78 22.56 -24.25
CA TYR A 15 8.69 21.60 -24.12
C TYR A 15 7.52 22.26 -23.38
N GLU A 16 6.30 21.75 -23.61
CA GLU A 16 5.12 22.10 -22.85
C GLU A 16 4.42 20.81 -22.41
N THR A 17 3.92 20.77 -21.18
CA THR A 17 3.13 19.65 -20.68
C THR A 17 1.65 19.97 -20.82
N GLY A 18 0.92 19.17 -21.58
CA GLY A 18 -0.54 19.28 -21.68
C GLY A 18 -1.22 18.89 -20.36
N THR A 19 -2.41 19.45 -20.09
CA THR A 19 -3.19 19.16 -18.88
C THR A 19 -4.04 17.88 -19.00
N ASN A 20 -4.23 17.39 -20.23
CA ASN A 20 -5.07 16.23 -20.49
C ASN A 20 -4.29 14.93 -20.31
N VAL A 21 -4.85 14.03 -19.50
CA VAL A 21 -4.36 12.66 -19.33
C VAL A 21 -5.19 11.74 -20.25
N TYR A 22 -4.53 11.06 -21.19
CA TYR A 22 -5.20 10.22 -22.18
C TYR A 22 -5.26 8.73 -21.80
N THR A 23 -4.33 8.27 -20.95
CA THR A 23 -4.21 6.87 -20.54
C THR A 23 -4.16 6.76 -19.02
N LYS A 24 -4.71 5.67 -18.47
CA LYS A 24 -4.56 5.30 -17.05
C LYS A 24 -3.52 4.19 -16.95
N GLU A 25 -2.36 4.50 -16.37
CA GLU A 25 -1.24 3.56 -16.24
C GLU A 25 -0.92 3.31 -14.76
N PRO A 26 -1.78 2.58 -14.02
CA PRO A 26 -1.49 2.23 -12.65
C PRO A 26 -0.31 1.25 -12.62
N LEU A 27 0.75 1.62 -11.91
CA LEU A 27 1.87 0.73 -11.65
C LEU A 27 1.48 -0.23 -10.53
N ALA A 28 1.55 -1.53 -10.83
CA ALA A 28 1.24 -2.59 -9.90
C ALA A 28 2.45 -3.50 -9.71
N ILE A 29 2.52 -4.16 -8.55
CA ILE A 29 3.49 -5.22 -8.32
C ILE A 29 2.99 -6.46 -9.09
N VAL A 30 3.89 -7.13 -9.80
CA VAL A 30 3.58 -8.30 -10.63
C VAL A 30 4.18 -9.54 -9.98
N ALA A 31 3.34 -10.53 -9.71
CA ALA A 31 3.73 -11.87 -9.29
C ALA A 31 3.36 -12.89 -10.37
N ARG A 32 3.94 -14.10 -10.29
CA ARG A 32 3.58 -15.19 -11.18
C ARG A 32 2.20 -15.74 -10.82
N ASP A 33 1.44 -16.15 -11.84
CA ASP A 33 0.10 -16.71 -11.67
C ASP A 33 0.10 -18.10 -11.00
N ASP A 34 1.20 -18.85 -11.14
CA ASP A 34 1.33 -20.20 -10.58
C ASP A 34 1.74 -20.25 -9.11
N ASP A 35 1.92 -19.11 -8.45
CA ASP A 35 2.25 -19.00 -7.03
C ASP A 35 1.35 -17.98 -6.30
N PRO A 36 0.10 -18.36 -6.00
CA PRO A 36 -0.83 -17.47 -5.32
C PRO A 36 -0.40 -17.12 -3.89
N PHE A 37 0.35 -18.01 -3.22
CA PHE A 37 0.82 -17.76 -1.86
C PHE A 37 1.87 -16.65 -1.83
N PHE A 38 2.80 -16.67 -2.79
CA PHE A 38 3.75 -15.57 -2.96
C PHE A 38 3.06 -14.27 -3.38
N ALA A 39 2.07 -14.34 -4.28
CA ALA A 39 1.29 -13.17 -4.67
C ALA A 39 0.57 -12.54 -3.46
N ASP A 40 -0.05 -13.35 -2.61
CA ASP A 40 -0.68 -12.90 -1.37
C ASP A 40 0.34 -12.28 -0.41
N PHE A 41 1.52 -12.90 -0.24
CA PHE A 41 2.59 -12.36 0.59
C PHE A 41 2.99 -10.95 0.15
N VAL A 42 3.24 -10.76 -1.15
CA VAL A 42 3.62 -9.47 -1.73
C VAL A 42 2.51 -8.43 -1.55
N ASN A 43 1.25 -8.81 -1.78
CA ASN A 43 0.10 -7.93 -1.57
C ASN A 43 -0.02 -7.49 -0.11
N TRP A 44 0.19 -8.41 0.84
CA TRP A 44 0.15 -8.10 2.27
C TRP A 44 1.26 -7.15 2.69
N VAL A 45 2.48 -7.30 2.14
CA VAL A 45 3.57 -6.34 2.38
C VAL A 45 3.17 -4.95 1.90
N LEU A 46 2.66 -4.82 0.67
CA LEU A 46 2.21 -3.54 0.13
C LEU A 46 1.12 -2.90 0.99
N LEU A 47 0.09 -3.67 1.35
CA LEU A 47 -0.98 -3.21 2.22
C LEU A 47 -0.45 -2.80 3.60
N GLY A 48 0.50 -3.56 4.16
CA GLY A 48 1.13 -3.23 5.44
C GLY A 48 1.85 -1.88 5.42
N LEU A 49 2.58 -1.57 4.35
CA LEU A 49 3.25 -0.28 4.17
C LEU A 49 2.27 0.90 4.05
N LEU A 50 1.12 0.68 3.38
CA LEU A 50 0.04 1.67 3.25
C LEU A 50 -0.69 1.87 4.59
N THR A 51 -1.05 0.78 5.27
CA THR A 51 -1.69 0.84 6.58
C THR A 51 -0.77 1.47 7.63
N ALA A 52 0.54 1.25 7.56
CA ALA A 52 1.51 1.91 8.43
C ALA A 52 1.45 3.43 8.25
N GLU A 53 1.36 3.91 7.02
CA GLU A 53 1.19 5.33 6.75
C GLU A 53 -0.15 5.87 7.30
N GLU A 54 -1.25 5.15 7.07
CA GLU A 54 -2.58 5.50 7.58
C GLU A 54 -2.62 5.61 9.10
N MET A 55 -1.88 4.74 9.79
CA MET A 55 -1.74 4.75 11.25
C MET A 55 -0.68 5.75 11.76
N GLY A 56 0.06 6.42 10.88
CA GLY A 56 1.18 7.29 11.25
C GLY A 56 2.41 6.56 11.80
N ILE A 57 2.51 5.25 11.56
CA ILE A 57 3.66 4.43 11.94
C ILE A 57 4.76 4.63 10.91
N THR A 58 5.95 5.02 11.38
CA THR A 58 7.13 5.28 10.54
C THR A 58 8.17 4.18 10.72
N GLN A 59 9.26 4.23 9.94
CA GLN A 59 10.43 3.37 10.13
C GLN A 59 10.92 3.36 11.58
N ARG A 60 10.85 4.51 12.29
CA ARG A 60 11.31 4.66 13.68
C ARG A 60 10.45 3.89 14.69
N ASP A 61 9.17 3.73 14.40
CA ASP A 61 8.19 3.11 15.28
C ASP A 61 7.70 1.76 14.72
N ALA A 62 8.46 1.13 13.82
CA ALA A 62 8.05 -0.10 13.11
C ALA A 62 7.59 -1.24 14.04
N ASP A 63 8.18 -1.33 15.24
CA ASP A 63 7.83 -2.33 16.26
C ASP A 63 6.41 -2.19 16.81
N SER A 64 5.77 -1.01 16.66
CA SER A 64 4.39 -0.79 17.07
C SER A 64 3.37 -1.34 16.06
N PHE A 65 3.81 -1.77 14.88
CA PHE A 65 2.91 -2.31 13.86
C PHE A 65 2.37 -3.68 14.31
N PRO A 66 1.05 -3.94 14.16
CA PRO A 66 0.45 -5.20 14.56
C PRO A 66 1.11 -6.40 13.86
N LYS A 67 1.36 -7.46 14.65
CA LYS A 67 1.88 -8.72 14.11
C LYS A 67 0.84 -9.42 13.26
N VAL A 68 1.30 -10.08 12.21
CA VAL A 68 0.45 -10.91 11.34
C VAL A 68 0.07 -12.19 12.09
N THR A 69 -1.19 -12.59 12.03
CA THR A 69 -1.63 -13.84 12.65
C THR A 69 -0.92 -15.04 12.01
N ALA A 70 -0.43 -15.99 12.82
CA ALA A 70 0.32 -17.16 12.35
C ALA A 70 -0.46 -18.03 11.35
N PHE A 71 -1.79 -17.93 11.33
CA PHE A 71 -2.64 -18.61 10.36
C PHE A 71 -2.47 -18.09 8.91
N ALA A 72 -1.97 -16.87 8.71
CA ALA A 72 -1.83 -16.30 7.37
C ALA A 72 -0.62 -16.89 6.61
N PHE A 73 0.58 -16.83 7.20
CA PHE A 73 1.83 -17.24 6.53
C PHE A 73 2.69 -18.22 7.34
N GLY A 74 2.27 -18.59 8.56
CA GLY A 74 3.08 -19.38 9.50
C GLY A 74 3.75 -18.53 10.58
N GLU A 75 4.26 -19.20 11.62
CA GLU A 75 4.88 -18.55 12.79
C GLU A 75 6.11 -17.70 12.44
N ASP A 76 6.88 -18.14 11.44
CA ASP A 76 8.11 -17.46 11.00
C ASP A 76 7.84 -16.07 10.40
N TYR A 77 6.59 -15.79 9.99
CA TYR A 77 6.21 -14.55 9.31
C TYR A 77 5.42 -13.58 10.19
N HIS A 78 5.35 -13.82 11.50
CA HIS A 78 4.61 -12.98 12.44
C HIS A 78 5.06 -11.50 12.41
N PHE A 79 6.33 -11.27 12.10
CA PHE A 79 6.96 -9.94 12.04
C PHE A 79 7.15 -9.41 10.62
N MET A 80 6.70 -10.11 9.57
CA MET A 80 7.01 -9.74 8.18
C MET A 80 6.66 -8.28 7.83
N LEU A 81 5.56 -7.75 8.38
CA LEU A 81 5.11 -6.37 8.09
C LEU A 81 5.92 -5.34 8.86
N SER A 82 6.16 -5.56 10.16
CA SER A 82 7.03 -4.68 10.94
C SER A 82 8.47 -4.73 10.46
N ASP A 83 8.95 -5.89 9.98
CA ASP A 83 10.27 -6.05 9.35
C ASP A 83 10.37 -5.27 8.04
N ALA A 84 9.33 -5.34 7.18
CA ALA A 84 9.27 -4.52 5.98
C ALA A 84 9.30 -3.02 6.30
N ILE A 85 8.47 -2.56 7.24
CA ILE A 85 8.43 -1.14 7.66
C ILE A 85 9.78 -0.73 8.26
N ARG A 86 10.41 -1.58 9.08
CA ARG A 86 11.73 -1.29 9.65
C ARG A 86 12.79 -1.18 8.56
N ALA A 87 12.70 -1.97 7.50
CA ALA A 87 13.65 -1.95 6.40
C ALA A 87 13.51 -0.70 5.51
N VAL A 88 12.29 -0.30 5.14
CA VAL A 88 12.07 0.72 4.10
C VAL A 88 11.22 1.92 4.50
N GLY A 89 10.64 1.92 5.70
CA GLY A 89 9.63 2.89 6.13
C GLY A 89 8.25 2.61 5.55
N ASN A 90 7.27 3.42 5.91
CA ASN A 90 5.92 3.32 5.34
C ASN A 90 5.87 3.81 3.88
N TYR A 91 4.71 3.66 3.22
CA TYR A 91 4.56 4.04 1.81
C TYR A 91 4.89 5.52 1.55
N GLY A 92 4.44 6.43 2.43
CA GLY A 92 4.74 7.85 2.33
C GLY A 92 6.24 8.16 2.45
N GLU A 93 6.95 7.49 3.37
CA GLU A 93 8.41 7.63 3.52
C GLU A 93 9.16 7.12 2.28
N MET A 94 8.71 6.01 1.70
CA MET A 94 9.27 5.48 0.45
C MET A 94 9.03 6.46 -0.71
N TYR A 95 7.81 6.99 -0.85
CA TYR A 95 7.47 7.94 -1.91
C TYR A 95 8.30 9.22 -1.79
N ALA A 96 8.36 9.80 -0.58
CA ALA A 96 9.13 11.00 -0.28
C ALA A 96 10.61 10.87 -0.66
N ARG A 97 11.19 9.69 -0.42
CA ARG A 97 12.62 9.43 -0.64
C ARG A 97 12.98 9.20 -2.12
N HIS A 98 12.05 8.70 -2.92
CA HIS A 98 12.36 8.17 -4.25
C HIS A 98 11.63 8.87 -5.40
N LEU A 99 10.42 9.36 -5.17
CA LEU A 99 9.54 9.85 -6.23
C LEU A 99 9.19 11.31 -6.09
N GLU A 100 9.03 11.85 -4.88
CA GLU A 100 8.51 13.21 -4.67
C GLU A 100 9.21 14.29 -5.49
N ASP A 101 10.55 14.25 -5.57
CA ASP A 101 11.36 15.22 -6.32
C ASP A 101 11.15 15.14 -7.85
N ILE A 102 10.70 13.98 -8.35
CA ILE A 102 10.53 13.69 -9.77
C ILE A 102 9.04 13.81 -10.15
N ILE A 103 8.18 13.23 -9.34
CA ILE A 103 6.73 13.13 -9.46
C ILE A 103 6.17 13.49 -8.08
N PRO A 104 5.69 14.74 -7.89
CA PRO A 104 5.04 15.12 -6.65
C PRO A 104 3.86 14.21 -6.34
N ARG A 105 3.68 13.86 -5.07
CA ARG A 105 2.64 12.92 -4.68
C ARG A 105 1.25 13.56 -4.82
N ASP A 106 0.43 12.97 -5.67
CA ASP A 106 -0.94 13.42 -5.90
C ASP A 106 -1.86 12.28 -6.36
N GLY A 107 -3.17 12.53 -6.37
CA GLY A 107 -4.20 11.67 -6.95
C GLY A 107 -4.20 10.26 -6.37
N LEU A 108 -4.04 9.26 -7.26
CA LEU A 108 -4.12 7.82 -6.93
C LEU A 108 -3.06 7.35 -5.93
N ASN A 109 -2.04 8.14 -5.65
CA ASN A 109 -1.00 7.81 -4.67
C ASN A 109 -1.29 8.36 -3.27
N LEU A 110 -2.36 9.14 -3.07
CA LEU A 110 -2.76 9.64 -1.75
C LEU A 110 -3.52 8.58 -0.96
N LEU A 111 -3.41 8.62 0.37
CA LEU A 111 -4.27 7.82 1.24
C LEU A 111 -5.74 8.25 1.04
N ASN A 112 -6.61 7.26 0.88
CA ASN A 112 -8.04 7.52 0.81
C ASN A 112 -8.55 7.89 2.22
N SER A 113 -9.06 9.11 2.37
CA SER A 113 -9.59 9.62 3.64
C SER A 113 -11.02 9.15 3.96
N GLY A 114 -11.51 8.11 3.28
CA GLY A 114 -12.88 7.59 3.40
C GLY A 114 -13.93 8.41 2.64
N ALA A 115 -13.52 9.41 1.86
CA ALA A 115 -14.43 10.13 0.96
C ALA A 115 -14.68 9.34 -0.34
N ASP A 116 -13.74 8.46 -0.73
CA ASP A 116 -13.82 7.67 -1.95
C ASP A 116 -14.27 6.22 -1.67
N PRO A 117 -15.15 5.64 -2.51
CA PRO A 117 -15.94 4.45 -2.18
C PRO A 117 -15.15 3.12 -2.07
N ILE A 118 -13.86 3.05 -2.42
CA ILE A 118 -13.14 1.78 -2.58
C ILE A 118 -12.73 1.13 -1.24
N ILE A 119 -12.35 1.90 -0.21
CA ILE A 119 -11.91 1.35 1.10
C ILE A 119 -13.10 1.07 2.04
N ILE A 120 -14.20 1.82 1.90
CA ILE A 120 -15.43 1.62 2.70
C ILE A 120 -15.93 0.17 2.55
N ILE A 121 -15.80 -0.44 1.37
CA ILE A 121 -16.27 -1.80 1.13
C ILE A 121 -15.44 -2.83 1.91
N ILE A 122 -14.11 -2.68 1.97
CA ILE A 122 -13.24 -3.63 2.69
C ILE A 122 -13.49 -3.54 4.21
N LEU A 123 -13.61 -2.32 4.75
CA LEU A 123 -13.92 -2.12 6.17
C LEU A 123 -15.31 -2.65 6.52
N ILE A 124 -16.32 -2.45 5.67
CA ILE A 124 -17.66 -3.03 5.86
C ILE A 124 -17.60 -4.55 5.86
N LEU A 125 -16.85 -5.18 4.96
CA LEU A 125 -16.74 -6.64 4.91
C LEU A 125 -16.01 -7.22 6.12
N ILE A 126 -14.97 -6.55 6.64
CA ILE A 126 -14.29 -6.95 7.88
C ILE A 126 -15.25 -6.79 9.08
N TRP A 127 -15.98 -5.68 9.17
CA TRP A 127 -16.98 -5.47 10.21
C TRP A 127 -18.12 -6.50 10.14
N LEU A 128 -18.62 -6.80 8.94
CA LEU A 128 -19.67 -7.78 8.71
C LEU A 128 -19.18 -9.20 9.08
N TYR A 129 -17.94 -9.53 8.71
CA TYR A 129 -17.31 -10.80 9.07
C TYR A 129 -17.18 -10.95 10.59
N LEU A 130 -16.65 -9.94 11.28
CA LEU A 130 -16.51 -9.93 12.75
C LEU A 130 -17.88 -9.99 13.46
N LEU A 131 -18.91 -9.36 12.90
CA LEU A 131 -20.27 -9.41 13.44
C LEU A 131 -20.91 -10.80 13.28
N ILE A 132 -20.70 -11.45 12.13
CA ILE A 132 -21.18 -12.81 11.86
C ILE A 132 -20.43 -13.84 12.73
N THR A 133 -19.11 -13.72 12.87
CA THR A 133 -18.30 -14.65 13.67
C THR A 133 -18.48 -14.44 15.17
N GLY A 134 -18.62 -13.19 15.62
CA GLY A 134 -18.91 -12.84 17.02
C GLY A 134 -20.31 -13.24 17.48
N TRP A 135 -21.30 -13.21 16.59
CA TRP A 135 -22.66 -13.69 16.90
C TRP A 135 -22.70 -15.21 17.13
N LYS A 136 -21.94 -15.99 16.35
CA LYS A 136 -21.88 -17.46 16.50
C LYS A 136 -21.24 -17.92 17.82
N SER A 137 -20.33 -17.15 18.42
CA SER A 137 -19.75 -17.47 19.73
C SER A 137 -20.71 -17.24 20.90
N THR A 138 -21.68 -16.35 20.76
CA THR A 138 -22.63 -15.99 21.83
C THR A 138 -23.80 -16.99 21.95
N GLN A 139 -24.12 -17.71 20.86
CA GLN A 139 -25.19 -18.74 20.82
C GLN A 139 -24.73 -20.14 21.29
N ARG A 140 -23.43 -20.33 21.60
CA ARG A 140 -22.85 -21.60 22.08
C ARG A 140 -22.55 -21.60 23.59
N ARG A 141 -23.32 -20.85 24.39
CA ARG A 141 -23.30 -20.94 25.85
C ARG A 141 -24.67 -21.31 26.38
#